data_AF-A0A947GKX1-F1
#
_entry.id   AF-A0A947GKX1-F1
#
_cell.length_a   1.000
_cell.length_b   1.000
_cell.length_c   1.000
_cell.angle_alpha   90.00
_cell.angle_beta   90.00
_cell.angle_gamma   90.00
#
_symmetry.space_group_name_H-M   'P 1'
#
loop_
_entity.id
_entity.type
_entity.pdbx_description
1 polymer ?
#
loop_
_entity_poly.entity_id
_entity_poly.type
_entity_poly.pdbx_seq_one_letter_code
_entity_poly.pdbx_strand_id
1 'polypeptide(L)'
;MRLYLESVPLGNHLGLLALVAYIATLVPTIIRIVFPSFKAHDVVRWLLKQRRAIGILAFVLAMGHAYFVIRKRNFDFFDFNTYRASSEGLATLIIFTILTITSNDWSIKRLKRNWKRLHTLTYAAMFLLTWHILNKMSGQWTLVTPIAAIGIISITSLFLMRKGAEFQKALAKSSPN
;
A
#
# COMPACT_ATOMS: atom_id res chain seq x y z
N MET A 1 -3.89 -28.35 14.42
CA MET A 1 -3.98 -27.12 13.58
C MET A 1 -5.42 -26.63 13.61
N ARG A 2 -5.77 -25.80 14.58
CA ARG A 2 -7.14 -25.31 14.80
C ARG A 2 -7.34 -24.12 13.86
N LEU A 3 -7.78 -24.39 12.63
CA LEU A 3 -8.29 -23.37 11.71
C LEU A 3 -9.59 -22.87 12.34
N TYR A 4 -9.46 -21.94 13.30
CA TYR A 4 -10.59 -21.36 13.99
C TYR A 4 -11.48 -20.66 12.98
N LEU A 5 -12.69 -21.19 12.82
CA LEU A 5 -13.90 -20.49 12.38
C LEU A 5 -14.30 -19.40 13.40
N GLU A 6 -13.33 -18.71 14.01
CA GLU A 6 -13.62 -17.50 14.77
C GLU A 6 -13.82 -16.38 13.76
N SER A 7 -14.87 -15.59 13.97
CA SER A 7 -15.16 -14.41 13.15
C SER A 7 -13.92 -13.55 13.06
N VAL A 8 -13.39 -13.37 11.84
CA VAL A 8 -12.25 -12.49 11.61
C VAL A 8 -12.62 -11.11 12.16
N PRO A 9 -11.80 -10.51 13.06
CA PRO A 9 -12.14 -9.23 13.65
C PRO A 9 -12.37 -8.18 12.58
N LEU A 10 -13.36 -7.31 12.76
CA LEU A 10 -13.72 -6.29 11.77
C LEU A 10 -12.51 -5.43 11.36
N GLY A 11 -11.61 -5.14 12.31
CA GLY A 11 -10.34 -4.46 12.03
C GLY A 11 -9.52 -5.16 10.94
N ASN A 12 -9.42 -6.48 10.93
CA ASN A 12 -8.64 -7.21 9.92
C ASN A 12 -9.30 -7.15 8.53
N HIS A 13 -10.63 -7.15 8.45
CA HIS A 13 -11.35 -6.93 7.20
C HIS A 13 -11.09 -5.54 6.64
N LEU A 14 -11.15 -4.50 7.49
CA LEU A 14 -10.82 -3.13 7.09
C LEU A 14 -9.36 -3.02 6.60
N GLY A 15 -8.44 -3.71 7.27
CA GLY A 15 -7.03 -3.78 6.84
C GLY A 15 -6.85 -4.43 5.47
N LEU A 16 -7.56 -5.54 5.21
CA LEU A 16 -7.56 -6.19 3.90
C LEU A 16 -8.17 -5.29 2.81
N LEU A 17 -9.31 -4.66 3.08
CA LEU A 17 -9.96 -3.75 2.12
C LEU A 17 -9.07 -2.53 1.83
N ALA A 18 -8.39 -1.98 2.84
CA ALA A 18 -7.42 -0.92 2.67
C ALA A 18 -6.27 -1.36 1.76
N LEU A 19 -5.73 -2.56 1.96
CA LEU A 19 -4.69 -3.14 1.10
C LEU A 19 -5.18 -3.33 -0.34
N VAL A 20 -6.38 -3.88 -0.54
CA VAL A 20 -6.96 -4.10 -1.89
C VAL A 20 -7.13 -2.76 -2.61
N ALA A 21 -7.69 -1.75 -1.93
CA ALA A 21 -7.80 -0.40 -2.48
C ALA A 21 -6.42 0.18 -2.80
N TYR A 22 -5.45 0.03 -1.91
CA TYR A 22 -4.08 0.48 -2.13
C TYR A 22 -3.43 -0.18 -3.36
N ILE A 23 -3.52 -1.50 -3.49
CA ILE A 23 -3.05 -2.27 -4.66
C ILE A 23 -3.69 -1.75 -5.94
N ALA A 24 -5.00 -1.49 -5.92
CA ALA A 24 -5.74 -0.95 -7.06
C ALA A 24 -5.21 0.43 -7.53
N THR A 25 -4.58 1.22 -6.65
CA THR A 25 -3.91 2.47 -7.05
C THR A 25 -2.57 2.28 -7.75
N LEU A 26 -1.90 1.14 -7.56
CA LEU A 26 -0.56 0.84 -8.06
C LEU A 26 -0.59 -0.02 -9.32
N VAL A 27 -1.44 -1.05 -9.33
CA VAL A 27 -1.56 -2.06 -10.41
C VAL A 27 -1.61 -1.42 -11.80
N PRO A 28 -2.44 -0.39 -12.09
CA PRO A 28 -2.55 0.14 -13.44
C PRO A 28 -1.24 0.71 -13.99
N THR A 29 -0.39 1.26 -13.11
CA THR A 29 0.90 1.81 -13.52
C THR A 29 1.93 0.71 -13.77
N ILE A 30 1.91 -0.34 -12.94
CA ILE A 30 2.86 -1.44 -13.01
C ILE A 30 2.55 -2.36 -14.20
N ILE A 31 1.29 -2.75 -14.35
CA ILE A 31 0.85 -3.68 -15.40
C ILE A 31 1.11 -3.12 -16.80
N ARG A 32 0.99 -1.80 -17.00
CA ARG A 32 1.27 -1.13 -18.28
C ARG A 32 2.71 -1.25 -18.76
N ILE A 33 3.65 -1.50 -17.84
CA ILE A 33 5.08 -1.63 -18.15
C ILE A 33 5.48 -3.10 -18.23
N VAL A 34 5.01 -3.93 -17.29
CA VAL A 34 5.37 -5.36 -17.22
C VAL A 34 4.60 -6.18 -18.26
N PHE A 35 3.33 -5.85 -18.50
CA PHE A 35 2.46 -6.53 -19.46
C PHE A 35 1.79 -5.51 -20.40
N PRO A 36 2.53 -4.98 -21.40
CA PRO A 36 2.05 -3.91 -22.27
C PRO A 36 0.72 -4.21 -22.98
N SER A 37 0.44 -5.49 -23.26
CA SER A 37 -0.81 -5.96 -23.87
C SER A 37 -2.06 -5.53 -23.09
N PHE A 38 -1.95 -5.36 -21.75
CA PHE A 38 -3.08 -4.96 -20.91
C PHE A 38 -3.33 -3.44 -20.87
N LYS A 39 -2.48 -2.63 -21.51
CA LYS A 39 -2.54 -1.16 -21.43
C LYS A 39 -3.87 -0.58 -21.93
N ALA A 40 -4.48 -1.23 -22.92
CA ALA A 40 -5.68 -0.75 -23.61
C ALA A 40 -7.01 -1.14 -22.93
N HIS A 41 -6.98 -2.01 -21.91
CA HIS A 41 -8.21 -2.44 -21.24
C HIS A 41 -8.89 -1.28 -20.49
N ASP A 42 -10.22 -1.23 -20.60
CA ASP A 42 -11.04 -0.20 -19.96
C ASP A 42 -10.89 -0.15 -18.45
N VAL A 43 -10.70 -1.31 -17.81
CA VAL A 43 -10.46 -1.42 -16.37
C VAL A 43 -9.21 -0.64 -15.95
N VAL A 44 -8.11 -0.76 -16.72
CA VAL A 44 -6.86 -0.04 -16.42
C VAL A 44 -7.03 1.47 -16.59
N ARG A 45 -7.79 1.90 -17.60
CA ARG A 45 -8.12 3.32 -17.80
C ARG A 45 -8.98 3.86 -16.67
N TRP A 46 -10.01 3.12 -16.26
CA TRP A 46 -10.92 3.48 -15.18
C TRP A 46 -10.18 3.60 -13.85
N LEU A 47 -9.34 2.63 -13.50
CA LEU A 47 -8.55 2.65 -12.26
C LEU A 47 -7.61 3.86 -12.19
N LEU A 48 -7.00 4.27 -13.31
CA LEU A 48 -6.18 5.47 -13.33
C LEU A 48 -6.98 6.76 -13.17
N LYS A 49 -8.18 6.83 -13.77
CA LYS A 49 -9.08 7.96 -13.59
C LYS A 49 -9.54 8.08 -12.14
N GLN A 50 -9.83 6.96 -11.49
CA GLN A 50 -10.30 6.91 -10.10
C GLN A 50 -9.18 6.81 -9.06
N ARG A 51 -7.91 6.85 -9.46
CA ARG A 51 -6.75 6.61 -8.60
C ARG A 51 -6.75 7.48 -7.33
N ARG A 52 -7.15 8.75 -7.45
CA ARG A 52 -7.24 9.68 -6.33
C ARG A 52 -8.30 9.22 -5.32
N ALA A 53 -9.52 8.96 -5.79
CA ALA A 53 -10.63 8.52 -4.94
C ALA A 53 -10.32 7.17 -4.25
N ILE A 54 -9.77 6.21 -5.00
CA ILE A 54 -9.37 4.90 -4.47
C ILE A 54 -8.25 5.04 -3.43
N GLY A 55 -7.28 5.95 -3.63
CA GLY A 55 -6.23 6.21 -2.66
C GLY A 55 -6.76 6.81 -1.34
N ILE A 56 -7.71 7.75 -1.44
CA ILE A 56 -8.39 8.31 -0.26
C ILE A 56 -9.20 7.23 0.46
N LEU A 57 -9.91 6.38 -0.29
CA LEU A 57 -10.64 5.25 0.28
C LEU A 57 -9.70 4.28 1.02
N ALA A 58 -8.54 3.96 0.45
CA ALA A 58 -7.53 3.13 1.10
C ALA A 58 -7.09 3.72 2.44
N PHE A 59 -6.90 5.04 2.52
CA PHE A 59 -6.56 5.72 3.76
C PHE A 59 -7.69 5.68 4.79
N VAL A 60 -8.94 5.96 4.40
CA VAL A 60 -10.09 5.90 5.31
C VAL A 60 -10.27 4.49 5.89
N LEU A 61 -10.13 3.46 5.06
CA LEU A 61 -10.16 2.06 5.51
C LEU A 61 -8.99 1.74 6.45
N ALA A 62 -7.79 2.27 6.18
CA ALA A 62 -6.63 2.12 7.04
C ALA A 62 -6.80 2.83 8.40
N MET A 63 -7.45 3.99 8.44
CA MET A 63 -7.83 4.66 9.69
C MET A 63 -8.82 3.81 10.49
N GLY A 64 -9.82 3.24 9.83
CA GLY A 64 -10.76 2.30 10.46
C GLY A 64 -10.05 1.07 11.04
N HIS A 65 -9.11 0.49 10.28
CA HIS A 65 -8.25 -0.59 10.77
C HIS A 65 -7.46 -0.16 12.02
N ALA A 66 -6.79 1.00 11.98
CA ALA A 66 -6.01 1.52 13.09
C ALA A 66 -6.88 1.74 14.34
N TYR A 67 -8.09 2.28 14.20
CA TYR A 67 -9.03 2.46 15.30
C TYR A 67 -9.33 1.15 16.03
N PHE A 68 -9.65 0.07 15.30
CA PHE A 68 -9.92 -1.24 15.91
C PHE A 68 -8.67 -1.84 16.55
N VAL A 69 -7.49 -1.64 15.97
CA VAL A 69 -6.22 -2.10 16.56
C VAL A 69 -5.92 -1.39 17.89
N ILE A 70 -6.10 -0.07 17.93
CA ILE A 70 -5.91 0.77 19.12
C ILE A 70 -6.86 0.30 20.25
N ARG A 71 -8.15 0.10 19.91
CA ARG A 71 -9.15 -0.39 20.86
C ARG A 71 -8.84 -1.80 21.37
N LYS A 72 -8.43 -2.71 20.49
CA LYS A 72 -8.10 -4.10 20.87
C LYS A 72 -6.85 -4.19 21.76
N ARG A 73 -5.87 -3.32 21.54
CA ARG A 73 -4.59 -3.33 22.27
C ARG A 73 -4.59 -2.52 23.56
N ASN A 74 -5.69 -1.83 23.90
CA ASN A 74 -5.72 -0.83 24.98
C ASN A 74 -4.51 0.10 24.90
N PHE A 75 -4.32 0.71 23.72
CA PHE A 75 -3.10 1.46 23.40
C PHE A 75 -2.84 2.54 24.45
N ASP A 76 -1.70 2.43 25.13
CA ASP A 76 -1.21 3.47 26.03
C ASP A 76 -0.38 4.47 25.21
N PHE A 77 -0.87 5.71 25.12
CA PHE A 77 -0.22 6.77 24.36
C PHE A 77 1.02 7.34 25.04
N PHE A 78 1.27 6.99 26.31
CA PHE A 78 2.44 7.41 27.08
C PHE A 78 3.52 6.33 27.19
N ASP A 79 3.23 5.09 26.77
CA ASP A 79 4.20 3.99 26.79
C ASP A 79 4.94 3.85 25.45
N PHE A 80 6.27 3.99 25.50
CA PHE A 80 7.14 3.83 24.34
C PHE A 80 7.11 2.41 23.75
N ASN A 81 6.90 1.37 24.58
CA ASN A 81 6.87 0.00 24.10
C ASN A 81 5.66 -0.27 23.20
N THR A 82 4.53 0.37 23.49
CA THR A 82 3.32 0.32 22.67
C THR A 82 3.56 0.88 21.26
N TYR A 83 4.31 1.99 21.13
CA TYR A 83 4.73 2.53 19.84
C TYR A 83 5.70 1.60 19.12
N ARG A 84 6.70 1.06 19.82
CA ARG A 84 7.68 0.14 19.24
C ARG A 84 7.00 -1.09 18.63
N ALA A 85 6.02 -1.66 19.33
CA ALA A 85 5.26 -2.84 18.90
C ALA A 85 4.29 -2.58 17.72
N SER A 86 4.09 -1.31 17.32
CA SER A 86 3.18 -0.90 16.25
C SER A 86 3.83 0.05 15.23
N SER A 87 5.16 0.18 15.29
CA SER A 87 5.95 1.20 14.59
C SER A 87 5.77 1.16 13.07
N GLU A 88 5.78 -0.04 12.47
CA GLU A 88 5.60 -0.25 11.02
C GLU A 88 4.22 0.23 10.54
N GLY A 89 3.17 -0.09 11.30
CA GLY A 89 1.80 0.29 10.98
C GLY A 89 1.59 1.79 11.14
N LEU A 90 2.15 2.38 12.20
CA LEU A 90 2.12 3.83 12.43
C LEU A 90 2.88 4.60 11.35
N ALA A 91 4.09 4.14 10.98
CA ALA A 91 4.87 4.76 9.91
C ALA A 91 4.12 4.73 8.56
N THR A 92 3.50 3.59 8.24
CA THR A 92 2.67 3.46 7.03
C THR A 92 1.47 4.41 7.08
N LEU A 93 0.80 4.52 8.22
CA LEU A 93 -0.34 5.41 8.40
C LEU A 93 0.06 6.89 8.26
N ILE A 94 1.22 7.29 8.80
CA ILE A 94 1.77 8.64 8.64
C ILE A 94 1.98 8.96 7.17
N ILE A 95 2.59 8.05 6.41
CA ILE A 95 2.78 8.25 4.97
C ILE A 95 1.44 8.40 4.25
N PHE A 96 0.47 7.51 4.52
CA PHE A 96 -0.85 7.61 3.91
C PHE A 96 -1.60 8.90 4.27
N THR A 97 -1.45 9.40 5.50
CA THR A 97 -1.98 10.70 5.91
C THR A 97 -1.39 11.83 5.07
N ILE A 98 -0.06 11.89 4.94
CA ILE A 98 0.62 12.91 4.13
C ILE A 98 0.12 12.85 2.68
N LEU A 99 0.11 11.65 2.08
CA LEU A 99 -0.34 11.46 0.70
C LEU A 99 -1.81 11.85 0.51
N THR A 100 -2.68 11.57 1.48
CA THR A 100 -4.10 11.91 1.41
C THR A 100 -4.33 13.41 1.53
N ILE A 101 -3.69 14.06 2.50
CA ILE A 101 -3.78 15.51 2.69
C ILE A 101 -3.31 16.24 1.42
N THR A 102 -2.28 15.74 0.74
CA THR A 102 -1.79 16.31 -0.53
C THR A 102 -2.48 15.80 -1.78
N SER A 103 -3.55 15.02 -1.67
CA SER A 103 -4.32 14.47 -2.81
C SER A 103 -5.43 15.41 -3.30
N ASN A 104 -5.15 16.71 -3.40
CA ASN A 104 -6.10 17.73 -3.86
C ASN A 104 -5.47 18.65 -4.93
N ASP A 105 -6.31 19.37 -5.67
CA ASP A 105 -5.85 20.21 -6.79
C ASP A 105 -5.02 21.42 -6.33
N TRP A 106 -5.30 21.96 -5.14
CA TRP A 106 -4.53 23.05 -4.57
C TRP A 106 -3.09 22.60 -4.29
N SER A 107 -2.89 21.45 -3.64
CA SER A 107 -1.56 20.89 -3.36
C SER A 107 -0.78 20.57 -4.63
N ILE A 108 -1.45 20.04 -5.67
CA ILE A 108 -0.82 19.79 -6.98
C ILE A 108 -0.32 21.09 -7.60
N LYS A 109 -1.15 22.13 -7.62
CA LYS A 109 -0.80 23.46 -8.16
C LYS A 109 0.31 24.12 -7.35
N ARG A 110 0.27 24.01 -6.01
CA ARG A 110 1.22 24.64 -5.09
C ARG A 110 2.60 23.97 -5.09
N LEU A 111 2.65 22.64 -5.07
CA LEU A 111 3.88 21.86 -4.92
C LEU A 111 4.54 21.49 -6.28
N LYS A 112 3.80 21.53 -7.39
CA LYS A 112 4.32 21.30 -8.76
C LYS A 112 5.17 20.02 -8.87
N ARG A 113 6.45 20.12 -9.25
CA ARG A 113 7.39 18.98 -9.35
C ARG A 113 7.56 18.24 -8.01
N ASN A 114 7.52 18.97 -6.89
CA ASN A 114 7.69 18.38 -5.57
C ASN A 114 6.48 17.52 -5.18
N TRP A 115 5.29 17.78 -5.73
CA TRP A 115 4.13 16.91 -5.53
C TRP A 115 4.40 15.49 -6.01
N LYS A 116 5.00 15.34 -7.20
CA LYS A 116 5.36 14.02 -7.74
C LYS A 116 6.41 13.32 -6.86
N ARG A 117 7.40 14.06 -6.35
CA ARG A 117 8.42 13.53 -5.42
C ARG A 117 7.81 13.13 -4.07
N LEU A 118 6.86 13.89 -3.55
CA LEU A 118 6.15 13.52 -2.33
C LEU A 118 5.35 12.23 -2.55
N HIS A 119 4.63 12.13 -3.67
CA HIS A 119 3.83 10.96 -3.96
C HIS A 119 4.66 9.70 -4.32
N THR A 120 5.98 9.79 -4.47
CA THR A 120 6.83 8.58 -4.51
C THR A 120 6.99 7.91 -3.15
N LEU A 121 6.64 8.58 -2.05
CA LEU A 121 6.57 7.96 -0.72
C LEU A 121 5.60 6.77 -0.68
N THR A 122 4.66 6.67 -1.62
CA THR A 122 3.84 5.46 -1.79
C THR A 122 4.71 4.21 -1.90
N TYR A 123 5.86 4.24 -2.57
CA TYR A 123 6.70 3.06 -2.68
C TYR A 123 7.37 2.70 -1.35
N ALA A 124 7.73 3.69 -0.52
CA ALA A 124 8.18 3.44 0.85
C ALA A 124 7.06 2.79 1.69
N ALA A 125 5.83 3.31 1.59
CA ALA A 125 4.66 2.70 2.24
C ALA A 125 4.40 1.27 1.76
N MET A 126 4.64 0.96 0.48
CA MET A 126 4.51 -0.41 -0.03
C MET A 126 5.44 -1.38 0.70
N PHE A 127 6.72 -1.04 0.84
CA PHE A 127 7.68 -1.89 1.56
C PHE A 127 7.39 -1.97 3.06
N LEU A 128 7.02 -0.86 3.70
CA LEU A 128 6.60 -0.86 5.11
C LEU A 128 5.35 -1.72 5.33
N LEU A 129 4.40 -1.69 4.40
CA LEU A 129 3.19 -2.51 4.47
C LEU A 129 3.49 -4.01 4.26
N THR A 130 4.42 -4.35 3.35
CA THR A 130 4.93 -5.72 3.19
C THR A 130 5.51 -6.22 4.51
N TRP A 131 6.43 -5.44 5.11
CA TRP A 131 7.02 -5.77 6.39
C TRP A 131 5.94 -5.92 7.48
N HIS A 132 5.04 -4.95 7.58
CA HIS A 132 3.96 -4.95 8.56
C HIS A 132 3.11 -6.23 8.50
N ILE A 133 2.66 -6.63 7.31
CA ILE A 133 1.81 -7.80 7.12
C ILE A 133 2.59 -9.09 7.44
N LEU A 134 3.82 -9.22 6.95
CA LEU A 134 4.66 -10.40 7.20
C LEU A 134 4.99 -10.56 8.67
N ASN A 135 5.31 -9.47 9.37
CA ASN A 135 5.57 -9.50 10.81
C ASN A 135 4.34 -9.99 11.58
N LYS A 136 3.11 -9.59 11.18
CA LYS A 136 1.87 -10.12 11.81
C LYS A 136 1.66 -11.62 11.59
N MET A 137 2.15 -12.18 10.48
CA MET A 137 2.11 -13.63 10.24
C MET A 137 2.95 -14.43 11.21
N SER A 138 3.96 -13.83 11.84
CA SER A 138 4.84 -14.55 12.79
C SER A 138 4.16 -14.90 14.11
N GLY A 139 2.98 -14.35 14.43
CA GLY A 139 2.35 -14.59 15.73
C GLY A 139 0.82 -14.59 15.79
N GLN A 140 0.09 -14.12 14.76
CA GLN A 140 -1.39 -14.02 14.81
C GLN A 140 -2.06 -14.32 13.45
N TRP A 141 -2.23 -15.61 13.13
CA TRP A 141 -2.86 -16.05 11.89
C TRP A 141 -4.39 -15.84 11.92
N THR A 142 -4.92 -15.25 10.86
CA THR A 142 -6.35 -15.23 10.53
C THR A 142 -6.55 -15.65 9.07
N LEU A 143 -7.78 -15.96 8.65
CA LEU A 143 -8.04 -16.33 7.25
C LEU A 143 -7.67 -15.22 6.24
N VAL A 144 -7.71 -13.95 6.67
CA VAL A 144 -7.38 -12.82 5.79
C VAL A 144 -5.89 -12.50 5.70
N THR A 145 -5.07 -12.95 6.67
CA THR A 145 -3.63 -12.63 6.66
C THR A 145 -2.89 -13.28 5.48
N PRO A 146 -3.08 -14.58 5.13
CA PRO A 146 -2.49 -15.18 3.93
C PRO A 146 -2.84 -14.43 2.65
N ILE A 147 -4.11 -14.05 2.50
CA ILE A 147 -4.61 -13.32 1.33
C ILE A 147 -3.91 -11.95 1.24
N ALA A 148 -3.80 -11.25 2.36
CA ALA A 148 -3.10 -9.97 2.42
C ALA A 148 -1.61 -10.10 2.06
N ALA A 149 -0.91 -11.12 2.58
CA ALA A 149 0.50 -11.32 2.26
C ALA A 149 0.71 -11.66 0.79
N ILE A 150 -0.10 -12.56 0.22
CA ILE A 150 -0.03 -12.87 -1.21
C ILE A 150 -0.21 -11.59 -2.02
N GLY A 151 -1.25 -10.79 -1.73
CA GLY A 151 -1.51 -9.55 -2.43
C GLY A 151 -0.35 -8.54 -2.36
N ILE A 152 0.19 -8.29 -1.16
CA ILE A 152 1.28 -7.31 -0.99
C ILE A 152 2.61 -7.80 -1.55
N ILE A 153 2.92 -9.10 -1.45
CA ILE A 153 4.11 -9.71 -2.07
C ILE A 153 3.98 -9.62 -3.59
N SER A 154 2.85 -10.02 -4.16
CA SER A 154 2.63 -9.98 -5.61
C SER A 154 2.83 -8.56 -6.18
N ILE A 155 2.23 -7.54 -5.57
CA ILE A 155 2.39 -6.17 -6.08
C ILE A 155 3.82 -5.64 -5.90
N THR A 156 4.50 -6.01 -4.81
CA THR A 156 5.89 -5.62 -4.54
C THR A 156 6.82 -6.26 -5.57
N SER A 157 6.66 -7.56 -5.85
CA SER A 157 7.43 -8.28 -6.87
C SER A 157 7.21 -7.69 -8.26
N LEU A 158 5.96 -7.40 -8.65
CA LEU A 158 5.65 -6.75 -9.92
C LEU A 158 6.28 -5.35 -10.02
N PHE A 159 6.32 -4.59 -8.93
CA PHE A 159 7.03 -3.31 -8.88
C PHE A 159 8.54 -3.47 -9.09
N LEU A 160 9.17 -4.48 -8.47
CA LEU A 160 10.59 -4.77 -8.67
C LEU A 160 10.87 -5.19 -10.12
N MET A 161 10.03 -6.04 -10.72
CA MET A 161 10.13 -6.41 -12.14
C MET A 161 10.03 -5.17 -13.05
N ARG A 162 9.08 -4.27 -12.79
CA ARG A 162 8.96 -3.00 -13.50
C ARG A 162 10.27 -2.20 -13.40
N LYS A 163 10.87 -2.11 -12.21
CA LYS A 163 12.11 -1.36 -11.99
C LYS A 163 13.30 -1.99 -12.70
N GLY A 164 13.39 -3.32 -12.72
CA GLY A 164 14.38 -4.05 -13.52
C GLY A 164 14.26 -3.76 -15.01
N ALA A 165 13.04 -3.79 -15.56
CA ALA A 165 12.79 -3.47 -16.96
C ALA A 165 13.13 -2.00 -17.32
N GLU A 166 12.84 -1.04 -16.44
CA GLU A 166 13.24 0.36 -16.60
C GLU A 166 14.78 0.50 -16.60
N PHE A 167 15.48 -0.22 -15.73
CA PHE A 167 16.94 -0.19 -15.61
C PHE A 167 17.64 -0.81 -16.82
N GLN A 168 17.19 -1.98 -17.29
CA GLN A 168 17.73 -2.62 -18.50
C GLN A 168 17.62 -1.72 -19.73
N LYS A 169 16.48 -1.03 -19.89
CA LYS A 169 16.29 -0.06 -20.98
C LYS A 169 17.25 1.13 -20.87
N ALA A 170 17.55 1.58 -19.65
CA ALA A 170 18.50 2.67 -19.44
C ALA A 170 19.93 2.24 -19.83
N LEU A 171 20.35 1.03 -19.43
CA LEU A 171 21.66 0.47 -19.79
C LEU A 171 21.82 0.32 -21.31
N ALA A 172 20.82 -0.24 -21.98
CA ALA A 172 20.84 -0.43 -23.43
C ALA A 172 20.95 0.91 -24.21
N LYS A 173 20.45 2.01 -23.64
CA LYS A 173 20.55 3.35 -24.23
C LYS A 173 21.92 4.00 -24.01
N SER A 174 22.63 3.62 -22.95
CA SER A 174 23.94 4.20 -22.59
C SER A 174 25.15 3.44 -23.14
N SER A 175 24.95 2.22 -23.67
CA SER A 175 26.02 1.47 -24.34
C SER A 175 26.37 2.15 -25.67
N PRO A 176 27.62 2.61 -25.88
CA PRO A 176 28.07 3.07 -27.18
C PRO A 176 28.10 1.88 -28.15
N ASN A 177 27.61 2.09 -29.38
CA ASN A 177 27.78 1.15 -30.49
C ASN A 177 29.26 0.97 -30.82
#